data_AF-A0A0F9WAV6-F1
#
_entry.id   AF-A0A0F9WAV6-F1
#
_cell.length_a   1.000
_cell.length_b   1.000
_cell.length_c   1.000
_cell.angle_alpha   90.00
_cell.angle_beta   90.00
_cell.angle_gamma   90.00
#
_symmetry.space_group_name_H-M   'P 1'
#
loop_
_entity.id
_entity.type
_entity.pdbx_description
1 polymer ?
#
loop_
_entity_poly.entity_id
_entity_poly.type
_entity_poly.pdbx_seq_one_letter_code
_entity_poly.pdbx_strand_id
1 'polypeptide(L)'
;MSKKAKLAKQLEDLKFLVQKKSELLEKKNKIVSDLFKYETLYLEITQGFPLTKVSDYYVTNKLEKKKYLINDKDRIFSLEYPK
;
A
#
# COMPACT_ATOMS: atom_id res chain seq x y z
N MET A 1 -28.40 1.64 -36.21
CA MET A 1 -27.95 0.51 -35.38
C MET A 1 -29.17 -0.18 -34.77
N SER A 2 -29.33 -1.49 -34.97
CA SER A 2 -30.45 -2.25 -34.38
C SER A 2 -30.39 -2.23 -32.85
N LYS A 3 -31.54 -2.14 -32.16
CA LYS A 3 -31.63 -2.19 -30.68
C LYS A 3 -30.88 -3.40 -30.09
N LYS A 4 -30.90 -4.54 -30.79
CA LYS A 4 -30.16 -5.76 -30.38
C LYS A 4 -28.64 -5.58 -30.39
N ALA A 5 -28.11 -4.88 -31.40
CA ALA A 5 -26.68 -4.61 -31.49
C ALA A 5 -26.20 -3.63 -30.40
N LYS A 6 -27.04 -2.66 -30.03
CA LYS A 6 -26.76 -1.72 -28.93
C LYS A 6 -26.72 -2.45 -27.57
N LEU A 7 -27.67 -3.35 -27.33
CA LEU A 7 -27.72 -4.16 -26.10
C LEU A 7 -26.53 -5.11 -25.98
N ALA A 8 -26.14 -5.77 -27.08
CA ALA A 8 -24.98 -6.66 -27.11
C ALA A 8 -23.69 -5.91 -26.75
N LYS A 9 -23.49 -4.72 -27.32
CA LYS A 9 -22.34 -3.86 -27.00
C LYS A 9 -22.34 -3.43 -25.53
N GLN A 10 -23.48 -3.04 -24.98
CA GLN A 10 -23.58 -2.66 -23.56
C GLN A 10 -23.26 -3.82 -22.61
N LEU A 11 -23.63 -5.06 -22.97
CA LEU A 11 -23.27 -6.25 -22.20
C LEU A 11 -21.77 -6.54 -22.25
N GLU A 12 -21.15 -6.34 -23.42
CA GLU A 12 -19.71 -6.50 -23.60
C GLU A 12 -18.92 -5.45 -22.79
N ASP A 13 -19.33 -4.18 -22.87
CA ASP A 13 -18.77 -3.10 -22.07
C ASP A 13 -18.91 -3.39 -20.56
N LEU A 14 -20.06 -3.91 -20.13
CA LEU A 14 -20.29 -4.25 -18.73
C LEU A 14 -19.40 -5.41 -18.27
N LYS A 15 -19.23 -6.46 -19.08
CA LYS A 15 -18.30 -7.56 -18.79
C LYS A 15 -16.86 -7.07 -18.65
N PHE A 16 -16.43 -6.21 -19.56
CA PHE A 16 -15.10 -5.59 -19.50
C PHE A 16 -14.92 -4.76 -18.22
N LEU A 17 -15.91 -3.95 -17.85
CA LEU A 17 -15.84 -3.14 -16.63
C LEU A 17 -15.81 -4.00 -15.36
N VAL A 18 -16.56 -5.10 -15.31
CA VAL A 18 -16.54 -6.05 -14.19
C VAL A 18 -15.17 -6.70 -14.05
N GLN A 19 -14.59 -7.17 -15.16
CA GLN A 19 -13.25 -7.75 -15.15
C GLN A 19 -12.19 -6.72 -14.75
N LYS A 20 -12.26 -5.49 -15.27
CA LYS A 20 -11.33 -4.43 -14.90
C LYS A 20 -11.45 -4.07 -13.42
N LYS A 21 -12.65 -4.10 -12.85
CA LYS A 21 -12.88 -3.88 -11.42
C LYS A 21 -12.18 -4.95 -10.57
N SER A 22 -12.29 -6.23 -10.95
CA SER A 22 -11.61 -7.30 -10.19
C SER A 22 -10.09 -7.17 -10.26
N GLU A 23 -9.53 -6.90 -11.45
CA GLU A 23 -8.09 -6.68 -11.62
C GLU A 23 -7.58 -5.48 -10.81
N LEU A 24 -8.33 -4.38 -10.77
CA LEU A 24 -7.96 -3.20 -9.97
C LEU A 24 -8.02 -3.48 -8.47
N LEU A 25 -8.97 -4.30 -8.01
CA LEU A 25 -9.05 -4.71 -6.60
C LEU A 25 -7.85 -5.59 -6.22
N GLU A 26 -7.47 -6.55 -7.06
CA GLU A 26 -6.28 -7.36 -6.84
C GLU A 26 -5.00 -6.51 -6.78
N LYS A 27 -4.85 -5.56 -7.73
CA LYS A 27 -3.72 -4.62 -7.73
C LYS A 27 -3.71 -3.74 -6.48
N LYS A 28 -4.87 -3.23 -6.05
CA LYS A 28 -4.99 -2.45 -4.80
C LYS A 28 -4.49 -3.28 -3.62
N ASN A 29 -4.99 -4.51 -3.47
CA ASN A 29 -4.62 -5.39 -2.36
C ASN A 29 -3.12 -5.72 -2.37
N LYS A 30 -2.55 -5.95 -3.56
CA LYS A 30 -1.11 -6.17 -3.72
C LYS A 30 -0.29 -4.95 -3.29
N ILE A 31 -0.65 -3.76 -3.75
CA ILE A 31 0.03 -2.52 -3.37
C ILE A 31 -0.03 -2.30 -1.86
N VAL A 32 -1.20 -2.50 -1.25
CA VAL A 32 -1.40 -2.37 0.20
C VAL A 32 -0.52 -3.37 0.98
N SER A 33 -0.42 -4.61 0.50
CA SER A 33 0.46 -5.62 1.09
C SER A 33 1.95 -5.28 0.92
N ASP A 34 2.36 -4.85 -0.27
CA ASP A 34 3.74 -4.47 -0.54
C ASP A 34 4.15 -3.26 0.32
N LEU A 35 3.26 -2.28 0.44
CA LEU A 35 3.47 -1.08 1.23
C LEU A 35 3.64 -1.41 2.73
N PHE A 36 2.83 -2.32 3.28
CA PHE A 36 3.03 -2.83 4.64
C PHE A 36 4.36 -3.55 4.82
N LYS A 37 4.75 -4.39 3.85
CA LYS A 37 6.01 -5.14 3.90
C LYS A 37 7.22 -4.20 3.87
N TYR A 38 7.25 -3.25 2.94
CA TYR A 38 8.37 -2.31 2.81
C TYR A 38 8.42 -1.33 3.96
N GLU A 39 7.28 -0.88 4.48
CA GLU A 39 7.25 -0.02 5.66
C GLU A 39 7.75 -0.75 6.91
N THR A 40 7.39 -2.03 7.08
CA THR A 40 7.92 -2.87 8.17
C THR A 40 9.44 -2.98 8.06
N LEU A 41 9.95 -3.35 6.88
CA LEU A 41 11.39 -3.48 6.64
C LEU A 41 12.13 -2.16 6.90
N TYR A 42 11.54 -1.03 6.48
CA TYR A 42 12.11 0.27 6.73
C TYR A 42 12.14 0.61 8.23
N LEU A 43 11.03 0.42 8.95
CA LEU A 43 10.96 0.66 10.39
C LEU A 43 11.90 -0.28 11.16
N GLU A 44 12.14 -1.50 10.70
CA GLU A 44 13.15 -2.39 11.28
C GLU A 44 14.57 -1.84 11.10
N ILE A 45 14.90 -1.37 9.89
CA ILE A 45 16.21 -0.76 9.59
C ILE A 45 16.42 0.52 10.39
N THR A 46 15.38 1.36 10.50
CA THR A 46 15.46 2.65 11.21
C THR A 46 15.13 2.54 12.69
N GLN A 47 14.93 1.33 13.24
CA GLN A 47 14.54 1.11 14.64
C GLN A 47 13.31 1.95 15.03
N GLY A 48 12.28 1.93 14.20
CA GLY A 48 10.98 2.56 14.41
C GLY A 48 10.99 4.09 14.33
N PHE A 49 12.09 4.69 13.87
CA PHE A 49 12.08 6.11 13.53
C PHE A 49 11.50 6.32 12.12
N PRO A 50 10.34 6.98 11.98
CA PRO A 50 9.70 7.23 10.68
C PRO A 50 10.49 8.28 9.90
N LEU A 51 10.48 8.21 8.55
CA LEU A 51 11.15 9.15 7.63
C LEU A 51 11.05 10.63 8.05
N THR A 52 9.94 11.02 8.67
CA THR A 52 9.61 12.38 9.09
C THR A 52 10.42 12.90 10.29
N LYS A 53 11.16 12.06 11.02
CA LYS A 53 11.85 12.43 12.28
C LYS A 53 13.38 12.30 12.24
N VAL A 54 13.98 12.06 11.07
CA VAL A 54 15.25 11.29 10.96
C VAL A 54 16.35 12.01 10.18
N SER A 55 16.27 13.33 9.94
CA SER A 55 17.40 14.04 9.31
C SER A 55 18.71 13.79 10.08
N ASP A 56 18.65 13.81 11.41
CA ASP A 56 19.83 13.72 12.26
C ASP A 56 20.42 12.30 12.33
N TYR A 57 19.59 11.27 12.19
CA TYR A 57 20.05 9.87 12.16
C TYR A 57 20.89 9.60 10.90
N TYR A 58 20.42 10.05 9.73
CA TYR A 58 21.15 9.89 8.47
C TYR A 58 22.44 10.69 8.42
N VAL A 59 22.52 11.80 9.17
CA VAL A 59 23.70 12.68 9.21
C VAL A 59 24.72 12.20 10.24
N THR A 60 24.29 11.70 11.41
CA THR A 60 25.19 11.52 12.56
C THR A 60 25.54 10.07 12.86
N ASN A 61 24.78 9.08 12.35
CA ASN A 61 25.02 7.64 12.55
C ASN A 61 25.23 7.21 14.02
N LYS A 62 24.83 8.04 15.00
CA LYS A 62 24.96 7.76 16.43
C LYS A 62 23.71 7.04 16.92
N LEU A 63 23.79 5.72 16.99
CA LEU A 63 22.74 4.86 17.55
C LEU A 63 22.97 4.64 19.05
N GLU A 64 22.16 5.28 19.90
CA GLU A 64 21.91 4.72 21.23
C GLU A 64 21.11 3.42 21.04
N LYS A 65 21.73 2.28 21.35
CA LYS A 65 21.21 0.91 21.15
C LYS A 65 20.04 0.56 22.08
N LYS A 66 18.94 1.29 22.05
CA LYS A 66 17.69 0.83 22.67
C LYS A 66 16.86 0.13 21.61
N LYS A 67 16.58 -1.17 21.79
CA LYS A 67 15.65 -1.92 20.94
C LYS A 67 14.30 -1.20 20.96
N TYR A 68 14.00 -0.46 19.91
CA TYR A 68 12.72 0.21 19.75
C TYR A 68 11.68 -0.82 19.32
N LEU A 69 10.54 -0.83 20.00
CA LEU A 69 9.43 -1.71 19.67
C LEU A 69 8.55 -0.98 18.65
N ILE A 70 8.56 -1.46 17.41
CA ILE A 70 7.78 -0.87 16.32
C ILE A 70 6.30 -0.99 16.66
N ASN A 71 5.61 0.13 16.78
CA ASN A 71 4.17 0.17 16.98
C ASN A 71 3.45 0.49 15.68
N ASP A 72 2.17 0.09 15.57
CA ASP A 72 1.34 0.45 14.41
C ASP A 72 1.22 1.96 14.20
N LYS A 73 1.38 2.76 15.26
CA LYS A 73 1.36 4.23 15.19
C LYS A 73 2.56 4.81 14.42
N ASP A 74 3.63 4.03 14.27
CA ASP A 74 4.82 4.43 13.52
C ASP A 74 4.65 4.18 12.01
N ARG A 75 3.59 3.44 11.62
CA ARG A 75 3.20 3.19 10.23
C ARG A 75 2.35 4.35 9.72
N ILE A 76 2.95 5.21 8.90
CA ILE A 76 2.30 6.40 8.33
C ILE A 76 1.68 6.12 6.96
N PHE A 77 2.11 5.05 6.29
CA PHE A 77 1.62 4.67 4.97
C PHE A 77 0.58 3.55 5.03
N SER A 78 0.75 2.56 5.91
CA SER A 78 -0.13 1.38 6.01
C SER A 78 -1.33 1.55 6.94
N LEU A 79 -2.01 2.70 6.90
CA LEU A 79 -3.13 3.00 7.80
C LEU A 79 -4.35 2.10 7.60
N GLU A 80 -4.56 1.63 6.36
CA GLU A 80 -5.71 0.78 5.98
C GLU A 80 -5.43 -0.72 6.10
N TYR A 81 -4.20 -1.15 6.45
CA TYR A 81 -3.88 -2.56 6.54
C TYR A 81 -4.59 -3.19 7.76
N PRO A 82 -5.34 -4.30 7.61
CA PRO A 82 -6.05 -4.90 8.73
C PRO A 82 -5.07 -5.39 9.80
N LYS A 83 -5.43 -5.15 11.06
CA LYS A 83 -4.71 -5.60 12.25
C LYS A 83 -4.86 -7.10 12.49
#